data_AF-A0A1L9QN20-F1
#
_entry.id   AF-A0A1L9QN20-F1
#
_cell.length_a   1.000
_cell.length_b   1.000
_cell.length_c   1.000
_cell.angle_alpha   90.00
_cell.angle_beta   90.00
_cell.angle_gamma   90.00
#
_symmetry.space_group_name_H-M   'P 1'
#
loop_
_entity.id
_entity.type
_entity.pdbx_description
1 polymer ?
#
loop_
_entity_poly.entity_id
_entity_poly.type
_entity_poly.pdbx_seq_one_letter_code
_entity_poly.pdbx_strand_id
1 'polypeptide(L)'
;MNQEEFEQVYNQLTHRRQQVLNGILSGEADAQIAEALGIGEPAIRKHVERIVDQFGLANSESQNGQRRSKRSDLVSLVARYKPELLKTRLPSQQENDDSILEVLQEIQPIEAIHENLELKLQLWQDSRDISQKKQIGDRLKNTGYDTYMQGDFPGTVFYLQWALKFEIDSPAVHYNLASAYEKLSDFPNAYHHYNRAAQAQTHAAHAAISNLSRLDILSHNPDTAIERIIPILDQVKNQAVLSTLYKNLGWAYFLKKDKDLSQAETWLRKAIELNSDRAAPHCLLAQVLEAQDKPLEASEYWQKCRDCDSHQTRSIHAPWRSPELDLWQLEARQHLDTNLDTHSLIQGLHTDSESISLPH
;
A
#
# COMPACT_ATOMS: atom_id res chain seq x y z
N MET A 1 -6.44 31.38 31.29
CA MET A 1 -7.22 31.08 32.51
C MET A 1 -6.97 29.66 32.97
N ASN A 2 -7.31 29.33 34.21
CA ASN A 2 -7.29 27.97 34.79
C ASN A 2 -8.73 27.40 34.96
N GLN A 3 -8.86 26.16 35.46
CA GLN A 3 -10.16 25.46 35.61
C GLN A 3 -11.14 26.20 36.54
N GLU A 4 -10.66 26.72 37.67
CA GLU A 4 -11.52 27.43 38.65
C GLU A 4 -11.99 28.78 38.10
N GLU A 5 -11.10 29.53 37.45
CA GLU A 5 -11.42 30.78 36.76
C GLU A 5 -12.46 30.56 35.66
N PHE A 6 -12.31 29.48 34.88
CA PHE A 6 -13.28 29.11 33.84
C PHE A 6 -14.66 28.85 34.42
N GLU A 7 -14.77 28.02 35.48
CA GLU A 7 -16.04 27.69 36.12
C GLU A 7 -16.71 28.93 36.74
N GLN A 8 -15.93 29.82 37.35
CA GLN A 8 -16.45 31.08 37.87
C GLN A 8 -17.05 31.95 36.77
N VAL A 9 -16.34 32.14 35.65
CA VAL A 9 -16.83 32.92 34.51
C VAL A 9 -18.07 32.26 33.89
N TYR A 10 -18.06 30.94 33.72
CA TYR A 10 -19.18 30.17 33.15
C TYR A 10 -20.45 30.28 33.99
N ASN A 11 -20.35 30.16 35.31
CA ASN A 11 -21.48 30.26 36.24
C ASN A 11 -22.03 31.69 36.37
N GLN A 12 -21.23 32.71 36.02
CA GLN A 12 -21.67 34.11 35.96
C GLN A 12 -22.35 34.50 34.64
N LEU A 13 -22.34 33.62 33.63
CA LEU A 13 -23.08 33.86 32.39
C LEU A 13 -24.58 33.90 32.68
N THR A 14 -25.27 34.89 32.11
CA THR A 14 -26.73 34.92 32.19
C THR A 14 -27.32 33.72 31.44
N HIS A 15 -28.52 33.27 31.84
CA HIS A 15 -29.23 32.18 31.15
C HIS A 15 -29.27 32.38 29.63
N ARG A 16 -29.48 33.62 29.19
CA ARG A 16 -29.50 33.96 27.75
C ARG A 16 -28.14 33.79 27.07
N ARG A 17 -27.03 34.14 27.74
CA ARG A 17 -25.68 33.94 27.22
C ARG A 17 -25.28 32.46 27.24
N GLN A 18 -25.74 31.70 28.23
CA GLN A 18 -25.58 30.24 28.24
C GLN A 18 -26.32 29.57 27.09
N GLN A 19 -27.54 30.02 26.75
CA GLN A 19 -28.27 29.55 25.57
C GLN A 19 -27.52 29.84 24.27
N VAL A 20 -26.99 31.07 24.11
CA VAL A 20 -26.18 31.44 22.95
C VAL A 20 -24.88 30.64 22.89
N LEU A 21 -24.18 30.47 24.02
CA LEU A 21 -22.98 29.64 24.13
C LEU A 21 -23.28 28.20 23.73
N ASN A 22 -24.38 27.62 24.20
CA ASN A 22 -24.79 26.27 23.83
C ASN A 22 -25.07 26.13 22.33
N GLY A 23 -25.70 27.12 21.70
CA GLY A 23 -25.86 27.16 20.25
C GLY A 23 -24.53 27.18 19.50
N ILE A 24 -23.57 27.99 19.95
CA ILE A 24 -22.20 28.02 19.39
C ILE A 24 -21.50 26.67 19.55
N LEU A 25 -21.58 26.06 20.74
CA LEU A 25 -20.99 24.75 21.03
C LEU A 25 -21.67 23.62 20.25
N SER A 26 -22.90 23.84 19.81
CA SER A 26 -23.66 22.94 18.93
C SER A 26 -23.41 23.25 17.45
N GLY A 27 -22.45 24.10 17.11
CA GLY A 27 -22.07 24.44 15.73
C GLY A 27 -23.10 25.31 14.99
N GLU A 28 -24.07 25.90 15.66
CA GLU A 28 -25.12 26.70 15.03
C GLU A 28 -24.60 28.07 14.56
N ALA A 29 -25.03 28.48 13.36
CA ALA A 29 -24.77 29.82 12.83
C ALA A 29 -25.58 30.90 13.56
N ASP A 30 -25.17 32.17 13.48
CA ASP A 30 -25.88 33.29 14.14
C ASP A 30 -27.37 33.34 13.78
N ALA A 31 -27.72 33.04 12.52
CA ALA A 31 -29.10 32.99 12.04
C ALA A 31 -29.92 31.88 12.73
N GLN A 32 -29.33 30.70 12.91
CA GLN A 32 -29.99 29.56 13.55
C GLN A 32 -30.22 29.82 15.04
N ILE A 33 -29.21 30.37 15.73
CA ILE A 33 -29.33 30.76 17.14
C ILE A 33 -30.36 31.90 17.28
N ALA A 34 -30.36 32.86 16.36
CA ALA A 34 -31.31 33.96 16.32
C ALA A 34 -32.76 33.45 16.20
N GLU A 35 -33.01 32.55 15.26
CA GLU A 35 -34.30 31.90 15.05
C GLU A 35 -34.75 31.10 16.28
N ALA A 36 -33.91 30.20 16.79
CA ALA A 36 -34.21 29.37 17.96
C ALA A 36 -34.53 30.19 19.21
N LEU A 37 -33.90 31.36 19.34
CA LEU A 37 -34.07 32.24 20.49
C LEU A 37 -35.11 33.35 20.25
N GLY A 38 -35.68 33.47 19.05
CA GLY A 38 -36.66 34.50 18.70
C GLY A 38 -36.11 35.93 18.77
N ILE A 39 -34.83 36.14 18.44
CA ILE A 39 -34.16 37.46 18.44
C ILE A 39 -33.38 37.67 17.14
N GLY A 40 -33.00 38.91 16.82
CA GLY A 40 -32.25 39.19 15.58
C GLY A 40 -30.76 38.80 15.67
N GLU A 41 -30.16 38.42 14.53
CA GLU A 41 -28.72 38.15 14.40
C GLU A 41 -27.78 39.23 14.97
N PRO A 42 -28.07 40.55 14.86
CA PRO A 42 -27.24 41.57 15.49
C PRO A 42 -27.21 41.46 17.02
N ALA A 43 -28.27 40.94 17.64
CA ALA A 43 -28.30 40.68 19.08
C ALA A 43 -27.43 39.46 19.44
N ILE A 44 -27.42 38.43 18.59
CA ILE A 44 -26.53 37.26 18.76
C ILE A 44 -25.08 37.69 18.70
N ARG A 45 -24.67 38.47 17.69
CA ARG A 45 -23.30 38.99 17.59
C ARG A 45 -22.86 39.75 18.84
N LYS A 46 -23.71 40.62 19.39
CA LYS A 46 -23.45 41.31 20.68
C LYS A 46 -23.37 40.36 21.87
N HIS A 47 -24.14 39.27 21.88
CA HIS A 47 -24.04 38.24 22.92
C HIS A 47 -22.71 37.49 22.82
N VAL A 48 -22.29 37.10 21.61
CA VAL A 48 -21.00 36.45 21.35
C VAL A 48 -19.85 37.34 21.80
N GLU A 49 -19.82 38.61 21.40
CA GLU A 49 -18.80 39.58 21.82
C GLU A 49 -18.68 39.66 23.35
N ARG A 50 -19.81 39.81 24.04
CA ARG A 50 -19.83 39.88 25.52
C ARG A 50 -19.35 38.59 26.18
N ILE A 51 -19.65 37.43 25.60
CA ILE A 51 -19.17 36.14 26.11
C ILE A 51 -17.64 36.07 25.93
N VAL A 52 -17.14 36.39 24.74
CA VAL A 52 -15.70 36.43 24.43
C VAL A 52 -14.97 37.38 25.39
N ASP A 53 -15.51 38.56 25.64
CA ASP A 53 -14.93 39.53 26.58
C ASP A 53 -14.91 38.98 28.01
N GLN A 54 -15.98 38.32 28.46
CA GLN A 54 -16.04 37.70 29.79
C GLN A 54 -15.03 36.56 29.97
N PHE A 55 -14.74 35.81 28.91
CA PHE A 55 -13.68 34.79 28.92
C PHE A 55 -12.28 35.36 28.65
N GLY A 56 -12.12 36.70 28.56
CA GLY A 56 -10.82 37.34 28.35
C GLY A 56 -10.21 37.07 26.97
N LEU A 57 -11.03 36.73 25.98
CA LEU A 57 -10.62 36.40 24.61
C LEU A 57 -10.60 37.63 23.68
N ALA A 58 -10.80 38.83 24.22
CA ALA A 58 -10.95 40.08 23.45
C ALA A 58 -9.64 40.57 22.78
N ASN A 59 -8.48 40.23 23.36
CA ASN A 59 -7.17 40.80 23.01
C ASN A 59 -6.17 39.81 22.38
N SER A 60 -6.62 38.72 21.76
CA SER A 60 -5.71 37.88 20.96
C SER A 60 -5.41 38.56 19.62
N GLU A 61 -4.53 39.57 19.65
CA GLU A 61 -3.90 40.06 18.42
C GLU A 61 -3.04 38.92 17.84
N SER A 62 -3.37 38.51 16.62
CA SER A 62 -2.63 37.48 15.88
C SER A 62 -1.21 37.94 15.62
N GLN A 63 -0.22 37.16 16.07
CA GLN A 63 1.18 37.35 15.66
C GLN A 63 1.43 37.09 14.17
N ASN A 64 0.44 36.67 13.37
CA ASN A 64 0.64 36.30 11.95
C ASN A 64 -0.51 36.72 11.00
N GLY A 65 -1.19 37.84 11.23
CA GLY A 65 -2.08 38.46 10.22
C GLY A 65 -3.35 37.69 9.80
N GLN A 66 -3.54 36.44 10.24
CA GLN A 66 -4.79 35.70 10.06
C GLN A 66 -5.73 35.99 11.23
N ARG A 67 -6.91 36.57 10.95
CA ARG A 67 -7.98 36.74 11.94
C ARG A 67 -8.47 35.36 12.40
N ARG A 68 -8.08 34.92 13.60
CA ARG A 68 -8.73 33.76 14.23
C ARG A 68 -10.18 34.12 14.55
N SER A 69 -11.09 33.18 14.28
CA SER A 69 -12.51 33.37 14.58
C SER A 69 -12.72 33.27 16.08
N LYS A 70 -13.20 34.35 16.71
CA LYS A 70 -13.51 34.42 18.15
C LYS A 70 -14.44 33.28 18.64
N ARG A 71 -15.25 32.70 17.73
CA ARG A 71 -16.06 31.50 18.00
C ARG A 71 -15.21 30.25 18.20
N SER A 72 -14.21 30.05 17.34
CA SER A 72 -13.31 28.89 17.40
C SER A 72 -12.46 28.93 18.66
N ASP A 73 -12.00 30.11 19.07
CA ASP A 73 -11.26 30.28 20.33
C ASP A 73 -12.13 29.97 21.56
N LEU A 74 -13.40 30.39 21.54
CA LEU A 74 -14.38 30.08 22.58
C LEU A 74 -14.69 28.57 22.66
N VAL A 75 -14.89 27.91 21.51
CA VAL A 75 -15.09 26.45 21.44
C VAL A 75 -13.85 25.72 21.97
N SER A 76 -12.65 26.14 21.57
CA SER A 76 -11.38 25.55 22.02
C SER A 76 -11.18 25.70 23.53
N LEU A 77 -11.59 26.84 24.09
CA LEU A 77 -11.53 27.11 25.52
C LEU A 77 -12.49 26.20 26.30
N VAL A 78 -13.73 26.06 25.83
CA VAL A 78 -14.73 25.18 26.46
C VAL A 78 -14.33 23.71 26.33
N ALA A 79 -13.79 23.28 25.17
CA ALA A 79 -13.28 21.92 24.98
C ALA A 79 -12.18 21.55 25.98
N ARG A 80 -11.37 22.55 26.39
CA ARG A 80 -10.26 22.35 27.34
C ARG A 80 -10.72 22.17 28.79
N TYR A 81 -11.73 22.93 29.22
CA TYR A 81 -12.10 23.02 30.64
C TYR A 81 -13.48 22.42 30.97
N LYS A 82 -14.33 22.21 29.97
CA LYS A 82 -15.70 21.69 30.15
C LYS A 82 -16.23 20.94 28.91
N PRO A 83 -15.53 19.86 28.48
CA PRO A 83 -15.82 19.15 27.23
C PRO A 83 -17.23 18.55 27.17
N GLU A 84 -17.87 18.28 28.31
CA GLU A 84 -19.23 17.74 28.39
C GLU A 84 -20.32 18.67 27.83
N LEU A 85 -20.02 19.96 27.68
CA LEU A 85 -20.93 20.94 27.07
C LEU A 85 -20.89 20.94 25.55
N LEU A 86 -19.92 20.25 24.94
CA LEU A 86 -19.90 20.00 23.51
C LEU A 86 -21.00 18.98 23.19
N LYS A 87 -22.21 19.48 22.93
CA LYS A 87 -23.25 18.66 22.31
C LYS A 87 -22.75 18.30 20.92
N THR A 88 -22.44 17.03 20.71
CA THR A 88 -22.20 16.46 19.38
C THR A 88 -23.45 16.75 18.53
N ARG A 89 -23.41 17.83 17.75
CA ARG A 89 -24.38 18.07 16.68
C ARG A 89 -24.13 16.97 15.66
N LEU A 90 -25.10 16.08 15.48
CA LEU A 90 -25.18 15.28 14.26
C LEU A 90 -25.40 16.29 13.12
N PRO A 91 -24.47 16.41 12.16
CA PRO A 91 -24.58 17.45 11.14
C PRO A 91 -25.79 17.19 10.25
N SER A 92 -26.35 18.27 9.72
CA SER A 92 -27.40 18.19 8.68
C SER A 92 -26.86 17.49 7.42
N GLN A 93 -27.72 16.92 6.56
CA GLN A 93 -27.25 16.19 5.36
C GLN A 93 -26.31 17.03 4.46
N GLN A 94 -26.57 18.35 4.32
CA GLN A 94 -25.68 19.25 3.59
C GLN A 94 -24.34 19.50 4.30
N GLU A 95 -24.33 19.65 5.64
CA GLU A 95 -23.08 19.76 6.40
C GLU A 95 -22.30 18.44 6.45
N ASN A 96 -22.98 17.28 6.39
CA ASN A 96 -22.30 15.98 6.25
C ASN A 96 -21.66 15.85 4.87
N ASP A 97 -22.34 16.28 3.80
CA ASP A 97 -21.80 16.22 2.45
C ASP A 97 -20.59 17.17 2.27
N ASP A 98 -20.63 18.37 2.86
CA ASP A 98 -19.48 19.30 2.86
C ASP A 98 -18.32 18.78 3.73
N SER A 99 -18.60 18.23 4.91
CA SER A 99 -17.59 17.62 5.81
C SER A 99 -16.93 16.37 5.18
N ILE A 100 -17.68 15.61 4.39
CA ILE A 100 -17.13 14.49 3.62
C ILE A 100 -16.29 14.97 2.48
N LEU A 101 -16.71 16.02 1.77
CA LEU A 101 -15.92 16.57 0.69
C LEU A 101 -14.54 17.03 1.19
N GLU A 102 -14.47 17.63 2.39
CA GLU A 102 -13.20 17.95 3.05
C GLU A 102 -12.34 16.70 3.32
N VAL A 103 -12.93 15.63 3.89
CA VAL A 103 -12.18 14.39 4.13
C VAL A 103 -11.74 13.71 2.84
N LEU A 104 -12.60 13.65 1.81
CA LEU A 104 -12.27 13.11 0.51
C LEU A 104 -11.17 13.91 -0.19
N GLN A 105 -11.14 15.24 0.02
CA GLN A 105 -10.07 16.12 -0.47
C GLN A 105 -8.75 15.91 0.26
N GLU A 106 -8.76 15.55 1.54
CA GLU A 106 -7.55 15.26 2.33
C GLU A 106 -6.97 13.86 2.09
N ILE A 107 -7.78 12.91 1.60
CA ILE A 107 -7.30 11.58 1.18
C ILE A 107 -6.60 11.71 -0.20
N GLN A 108 -5.40 12.28 -0.17
CA GLN A 108 -4.48 12.38 -1.31
C GLN A 108 -3.14 11.71 -0.98
N PRO A 109 -2.44 11.18 -1.99
CA PRO A 109 -1.09 10.64 -1.81
C PRO A 109 -0.10 11.78 -1.49
N ILE A 110 0.22 12.01 -0.21
CA ILE A 110 1.24 12.98 0.23
C ILE A 110 2.04 12.42 1.43
N GLU A 111 3.35 12.71 1.45
CA GLU A 111 4.42 12.18 2.33
C GLU A 111 4.24 12.37 3.84
N ALA A 112 3.26 13.15 4.30
CA ALA A 112 2.98 13.33 5.71
C ALA A 112 1.57 12.81 6.00
N ILE A 113 1.50 11.61 6.60
CA ILE A 113 0.28 11.15 7.26
C ILE A 113 -0.04 12.21 8.32
N HIS A 114 -0.99 13.09 8.01
CA HIS A 114 -1.42 14.10 8.96
C HIS A 114 -2.07 13.36 10.13
N GLU A 115 -1.53 13.49 11.35
CA GLU A 115 -2.20 13.01 12.59
C GLU A 115 -3.68 13.43 12.64
N ASN A 116 -4.04 14.53 11.95
CA ASN A 116 -5.41 15.02 11.80
C ASN A 116 -6.29 14.09 10.94
N LEU A 117 -5.75 13.47 9.88
CA LEU A 117 -6.52 12.59 9.00
C LEU A 117 -6.96 11.33 9.73
N GLU A 118 -6.08 10.72 10.52
CA GLU A 118 -6.42 9.51 11.27
C GLU A 118 -7.57 9.74 12.25
N LEU A 119 -7.55 10.88 12.95
CA LEU A 119 -8.61 11.27 13.88
C LEU A 119 -9.94 11.52 13.13
N LYS A 120 -9.91 12.18 11.98
CA LYS A 120 -11.10 12.37 11.13
C LYS A 120 -11.65 11.03 10.64
N LEU A 121 -10.80 10.12 10.18
CA LEU A 121 -11.21 8.79 9.73
C LEU A 121 -11.85 7.99 10.87
N GLN A 122 -11.32 8.09 12.10
CA GLN A 122 -11.91 7.45 13.27
C GLN A 122 -13.31 7.99 13.57
N LEU A 123 -13.50 9.31 13.54
CA LEU A 123 -14.82 9.94 13.73
C LEU A 123 -15.84 9.45 12.68
N TRP A 124 -15.42 9.34 11.42
CA TRP A 124 -16.27 8.84 10.34
C TRP A 124 -16.54 7.34 10.42
N GLN A 125 -15.58 6.56 10.94
CA GLN A 125 -15.76 5.14 11.19
C GLN A 125 -16.83 4.88 12.25
N ASP A 126 -17.00 5.77 13.22
CA ASP A 126 -18.05 5.66 14.25
C ASP A 126 -19.43 6.20 13.78
N SER A 127 -19.49 6.81 12.59
CA SER A 127 -20.73 7.37 12.04
C SER A 127 -21.77 6.29 11.74
N ARG A 128 -23.06 6.64 11.75
CA ARG A 128 -24.15 5.72 11.38
C ARG A 128 -24.49 5.76 9.89
N ASP A 129 -23.85 6.64 9.12
CA ASP A 129 -24.13 6.81 7.69
C ASP A 129 -23.34 5.80 6.85
N ILE A 130 -24.03 4.73 6.45
CA ILE A 130 -23.46 3.64 5.67
C ILE A 130 -23.03 4.10 4.26
N SER A 131 -23.77 5.04 3.65
CA SER A 131 -23.47 5.52 2.29
C SER A 131 -22.16 6.29 2.30
N GLN A 132 -22.00 7.16 3.28
CA GLN A 132 -20.82 8.00 3.44
C GLN A 132 -19.58 7.20 3.83
N LYS A 133 -19.73 6.22 4.74
CA LYS A 133 -18.69 5.24 5.04
C LYS A 133 -18.19 4.51 3.81
N LYS A 134 -19.10 4.06 2.95
CA LYS A 134 -18.75 3.40 1.69
C LYS A 134 -17.97 4.33 0.76
N GLN A 135 -18.37 5.59 0.62
CA GLN A 135 -17.66 6.57 -0.21
C GLN A 135 -16.23 6.82 0.30
N ILE A 136 -16.07 6.99 1.62
CA ILE A 136 -14.76 7.16 2.26
C ILE A 136 -13.91 5.91 2.04
N GLY A 137 -14.47 4.72 2.29
CA GLY A 137 -13.80 3.44 2.06
C GLY A 137 -13.34 3.27 0.61
N ASP A 138 -14.19 3.58 -0.36
CA ASP A 138 -13.85 3.50 -1.79
C ASP A 138 -12.75 4.50 -2.17
N ARG A 139 -12.77 5.71 -1.61
CA ARG A 139 -11.70 6.70 -1.80
C ARG A 139 -10.38 6.21 -1.22
N LEU A 140 -10.39 5.70 0.02
CA LEU A 140 -9.21 5.11 0.68
C LEU A 140 -8.62 3.96 -0.14
N LYS A 141 -9.47 3.06 -0.66
CA LYS A 141 -9.04 1.97 -1.56
C LYS A 141 -8.33 2.51 -2.79
N ASN A 142 -8.91 3.51 -3.46
CA ASN A 142 -8.34 4.07 -4.69
C ASN A 142 -7.02 4.81 -4.41
N THR A 143 -6.95 5.62 -3.36
CA THR A 143 -5.72 6.31 -2.94
C THR A 143 -4.64 5.32 -2.50
N GLY A 144 -5.02 4.21 -1.86
CA GLY A 144 -4.11 3.11 -1.56
C GLY A 144 -3.54 2.45 -2.82
N TYR A 145 -4.32 2.33 -3.89
CA TYR A 145 -3.80 1.88 -5.19
C TYR A 145 -2.87 2.92 -5.83
N ASP A 146 -3.23 4.21 -5.79
CA ASP A 146 -2.43 5.28 -6.38
C ASP A 146 -1.07 5.43 -5.69
N THR A 147 -1.04 5.37 -4.36
CA THR A 147 0.21 5.36 -3.57
C THR A 147 1.09 4.15 -3.91
N TYR A 148 0.49 2.97 -4.11
CA TYR A 148 1.23 1.79 -4.54
C TYR A 148 1.90 2.00 -5.90
N MET A 149 1.19 2.60 -6.86
CA MET A 149 1.74 2.91 -8.18
C MET A 149 2.85 3.97 -8.15
N GLN A 150 2.85 4.83 -7.14
CA GLN A 150 3.89 5.82 -6.89
C GLN A 150 5.09 5.26 -6.12
N GLY A 151 4.99 4.04 -5.57
CA GLY A 151 6.03 3.41 -4.76
C GLY A 151 6.00 3.81 -3.27
N ASP A 152 4.98 4.56 -2.84
CA ASP A 152 4.74 4.86 -1.43
C ASP A 152 4.05 3.67 -0.75
N PHE A 153 4.84 2.66 -0.41
CA PHE A 153 4.35 1.45 0.26
C PHE A 153 3.86 1.69 1.69
N PRO A 154 4.49 2.55 2.53
CA PRO A 154 3.93 2.92 3.83
C PRO A 154 2.54 3.58 3.70
N GLY A 155 2.37 4.55 2.79
CA GLY A 155 1.08 5.17 2.52
C GLY A 155 0.04 4.17 2.00
N THR A 156 0.46 3.24 1.13
CA THR A 156 -0.40 2.14 0.67
C THR A 156 -0.96 1.33 1.83
N VAL A 157 -0.09 0.93 2.78
CA VAL A 157 -0.50 0.18 3.97
C VAL A 157 -1.50 0.99 4.79
N PHE A 158 -1.21 2.27 5.05
CA PHE A 158 -2.09 3.16 5.81
C PHE A 158 -3.49 3.25 5.18
N TYR A 159 -3.59 3.63 3.90
CA TYR A 159 -4.88 3.85 3.24
C TYR A 159 -5.69 2.57 3.09
N LEU A 160 -5.04 1.45 2.73
CA LEU A 160 -5.76 0.19 2.54
C LEU A 160 -6.17 -0.48 3.87
N GLN A 161 -5.40 -0.32 4.95
CA GLN A 161 -5.85 -0.74 6.28
C GLN A 161 -7.08 0.05 6.72
N TRP A 162 -7.09 1.36 6.48
CA TRP A 162 -8.27 2.19 6.72
C TRP A 162 -9.44 1.78 5.82
N ALA A 163 -9.22 1.46 4.55
CA ALA A 163 -10.28 0.93 3.69
C ALA A 163 -10.92 -0.34 4.27
N LEU A 164 -10.12 -1.26 4.83
CA LEU A 164 -10.65 -2.44 5.54
C LEU A 164 -11.47 -2.07 6.79
N LYS A 165 -11.05 -1.06 7.56
CA LYS A 165 -11.81 -0.53 8.70
C LYS A 165 -13.16 0.07 8.29
N PHE A 166 -13.28 0.54 7.05
CA PHE A 166 -14.52 0.99 6.40
C PHE A 166 -15.23 -0.13 5.62
N GLU A 167 -14.98 -1.40 5.97
CA GLU A 167 -15.65 -2.59 5.44
C GLU A 167 -15.41 -2.85 3.94
N ILE A 168 -14.34 -2.27 3.35
CA ILE A 168 -13.92 -2.57 1.99
C ILE A 168 -13.05 -3.83 1.97
N ASP A 169 -13.64 -4.95 2.37
CA ASP A 169 -13.00 -6.27 2.32
C ASP A 169 -13.13 -6.86 0.91
N SER A 170 -12.03 -6.83 0.15
CA SER A 170 -11.98 -7.41 -1.19
C SER A 170 -10.63 -8.05 -1.48
N PRO A 171 -10.58 -9.04 -2.40
CA PRO A 171 -9.32 -9.68 -2.80
C PRO A 171 -8.28 -8.69 -3.35
N ALA A 172 -8.72 -7.62 -4.02
CA ALA A 172 -7.84 -6.60 -4.55
C ALA A 172 -7.16 -5.77 -3.44
N VAL A 173 -7.92 -5.37 -2.40
CA VAL A 173 -7.37 -4.65 -1.24
C VAL A 173 -6.34 -5.51 -0.52
N HIS A 174 -6.69 -6.77 -0.25
CA HIS A 174 -5.77 -7.71 0.39
C HIS A 174 -4.52 -8.00 -0.46
N TYR A 175 -4.66 -8.15 -1.78
CA TYR A 175 -3.52 -8.33 -2.68
C TYR A 175 -2.57 -7.12 -2.69
N ASN A 176 -3.12 -5.91 -2.74
CA ASN A 176 -2.32 -4.68 -2.75
C ASN A 176 -1.64 -4.45 -1.40
N LEU A 177 -2.33 -4.70 -0.27
CA LEU A 177 -1.72 -4.68 1.07
C LEU A 177 -0.56 -5.64 1.17
N ALA A 178 -0.77 -6.89 0.76
CA ALA A 178 0.26 -7.92 0.80
C ALA A 178 1.49 -7.53 -0.03
N SER A 179 1.25 -7.00 -1.23
CA SER A 179 2.30 -6.53 -2.11
C SER A 179 3.07 -5.36 -1.49
N ALA A 180 2.41 -4.42 -0.82
CA ALA A 180 3.06 -3.32 -0.13
C ALA A 180 3.90 -3.80 1.06
N TYR A 181 3.37 -4.70 1.90
CA TYR A 181 4.13 -5.30 3.00
C TYR A 181 5.37 -6.04 2.51
N GLU A 182 5.29 -6.74 1.39
CA GLU A 182 6.45 -7.40 0.80
C GLU A 182 7.55 -6.41 0.41
N LYS A 183 7.20 -5.23 -0.14
CA LYS A 183 8.18 -4.16 -0.42
C LYS A 183 8.79 -3.57 0.83
N LEU A 184 8.05 -3.60 1.93
CA LEU A 184 8.52 -3.22 3.25
C LEU A 184 9.26 -4.37 3.97
N SER A 185 9.46 -5.52 3.30
CA SER A 185 10.07 -6.73 3.87
C SER A 185 9.33 -7.32 5.07
N ASP A 186 8.06 -6.95 5.27
CA ASP A 186 7.17 -7.54 6.28
C ASP A 186 6.47 -8.77 5.70
N PHE A 187 7.25 -9.85 5.55
CA PHE A 187 6.78 -11.11 4.99
C PHE A 187 5.62 -11.76 5.76
N PRO A 188 5.56 -11.72 7.12
CA PRO A 188 4.41 -12.25 7.85
C PRO A 188 3.09 -11.58 7.48
N ASN A 189 3.03 -10.24 7.43
CA ASN A 189 1.82 -9.53 7.02
C ASN A 189 1.52 -9.70 5.52
N ALA A 190 2.56 -9.74 4.67
CA ALA A 190 2.39 -10.05 3.26
C ALA A 190 1.72 -11.43 3.07
N TYR A 191 2.22 -12.45 3.76
CA TYR A 191 1.67 -13.80 3.72
C TYR A 191 0.22 -13.86 4.21
N HIS A 192 -0.10 -13.18 5.31
CA HIS A 192 -1.46 -13.10 5.84
C HIS A 192 -2.43 -12.53 4.81
N HIS A 193 -2.10 -11.37 4.22
CA HIS A 193 -3.00 -10.70 3.29
C HIS A 193 -3.07 -11.39 1.92
N TYR A 194 -1.98 -11.99 1.42
CA TYR A 194 -2.09 -12.80 0.22
C TYR A 194 -2.99 -14.02 0.44
N ASN A 195 -2.93 -14.68 1.60
CA ASN A 195 -3.86 -15.78 1.91
C ASN A 195 -5.32 -15.32 1.91
N ARG A 196 -5.62 -14.14 2.47
CA ARG A 196 -6.96 -13.55 2.39
C ARG A 196 -7.39 -13.30 0.95
N ALA A 197 -6.51 -12.73 0.12
CA ALA A 197 -6.80 -12.49 -1.29
C ALA A 197 -7.02 -13.78 -2.09
N ALA A 198 -6.28 -14.85 -1.78
CA ALA A 198 -6.34 -16.14 -2.43
C ALA A 198 -7.66 -16.91 -2.21
N GLN A 199 -8.49 -16.51 -1.23
CA GLN A 199 -9.75 -17.18 -0.90
C GLN A 199 -10.86 -16.98 -1.96
N ALA A 200 -10.68 -16.06 -2.90
CA ALA A 200 -11.69 -15.76 -3.93
C ALA A 200 -11.34 -16.37 -5.29
N GLN A 201 -12.31 -16.46 -6.19
CA GLN A 201 -12.10 -16.87 -7.59
C GLN A 201 -11.98 -15.64 -8.50
N THR A 202 -10.98 -14.80 -8.24
CA THR A 202 -10.74 -13.56 -8.98
C THR A 202 -9.34 -13.53 -9.57
N HIS A 203 -9.09 -12.61 -10.51
CA HIS A 203 -7.74 -12.41 -11.05
C HIS A 203 -6.72 -12.05 -9.96
N ALA A 204 -7.10 -11.21 -9.00
CA ALA A 204 -6.27 -10.85 -7.86
C ALA A 204 -5.92 -12.06 -6.98
N ALA A 205 -6.86 -13.03 -6.84
CA ALA A 205 -6.60 -14.26 -6.10
C ALA A 205 -5.56 -15.15 -6.79
N HIS A 206 -5.61 -15.30 -8.12
CA HIS A 206 -4.59 -16.05 -8.86
C HIS A 206 -3.20 -15.40 -8.74
N ALA A 207 -3.13 -14.06 -8.80
CA ALA A 207 -1.88 -13.35 -8.56
C ALA A 207 -1.37 -13.52 -7.12
N ALA A 208 -2.27 -13.49 -6.13
CA ALA A 208 -1.95 -13.76 -4.73
C ALA A 208 -1.40 -15.17 -4.52
N ILE A 209 -2.01 -16.19 -5.15
CA ILE A 209 -1.52 -17.57 -5.11
C ILE A 209 -0.12 -17.68 -5.70
N SER A 210 0.15 -16.99 -6.82
CA SER A 210 1.48 -16.93 -7.40
C SER A 210 2.53 -16.38 -6.42
N ASN A 211 2.22 -15.28 -5.74
CA ASN A 211 3.13 -14.66 -4.78
C ASN A 211 3.30 -15.51 -3.50
N LEU A 212 2.22 -16.09 -2.96
CA LEU A 212 2.30 -17.05 -1.85
C LEU A 212 3.21 -18.22 -2.19
N SER A 213 3.05 -18.78 -3.38
CA SER A 213 3.85 -19.93 -3.81
C SER A 213 5.34 -19.57 -3.88
N ARG A 214 5.69 -18.36 -4.33
CA ARG A 214 7.07 -17.86 -4.24
C ARG A 214 7.54 -17.73 -2.79
N LEU A 215 6.73 -17.16 -1.90
CA LEU A 215 7.09 -17.04 -0.47
C LEU A 215 7.26 -18.41 0.21
N ASP A 216 6.43 -19.40 -0.14
CA ASP A 216 6.54 -20.77 0.34
C ASP A 216 7.86 -21.41 -0.13
N ILE A 217 8.24 -21.24 -1.41
CA ILE A 217 9.52 -21.72 -1.93
C ILE A 217 10.71 -21.09 -1.20
N LEU A 218 10.70 -19.76 -1.01
CA LEU A 218 11.72 -19.03 -0.26
C LEU A 218 11.83 -19.49 1.20
N SER A 219 10.70 -19.88 1.79
CA SER A 219 10.62 -20.41 3.14
C SER A 219 10.92 -21.91 3.22
N HIS A 220 11.52 -22.48 2.16
CA HIS A 220 11.92 -23.89 2.07
C HIS A 220 10.74 -24.89 2.12
N ASN A 221 9.55 -24.46 1.66
CA ASN A 221 8.34 -25.28 1.57
C ASN A 221 7.84 -25.43 0.12
N PRO A 222 8.64 -26.00 -0.80
CA PRO A 222 8.26 -26.12 -2.21
C PRO A 222 7.03 -27.01 -2.44
N ASP A 223 6.80 -28.04 -1.62
CA ASP A 223 5.63 -28.90 -1.77
C ASP A 223 4.31 -28.12 -1.53
N THR A 224 4.29 -27.18 -0.58
CA THR A 224 3.15 -26.28 -0.37
C THR A 224 2.88 -25.39 -1.58
N ALA A 225 3.93 -24.89 -2.23
CA ALA A 225 3.78 -24.11 -3.47
C ALA A 225 3.15 -24.96 -4.59
N ILE A 226 3.57 -26.22 -4.74
CA ILE A 226 2.99 -27.16 -5.72
C ILE A 226 1.50 -27.38 -5.43
N GLU A 227 1.14 -27.66 -4.17
CA GLU A 227 -0.24 -27.89 -3.73
C GLU A 227 -1.15 -26.68 -3.98
N ARG A 228 -0.62 -25.46 -3.87
CA ARG A 228 -1.37 -24.22 -4.17
C ARG A 228 -1.58 -23.99 -5.66
N ILE A 229 -0.57 -24.26 -6.48
CA ILE A 229 -0.58 -23.91 -7.91
C ILE A 229 -1.43 -24.89 -8.72
N ILE A 230 -1.22 -26.20 -8.54
CA ILE A 230 -1.82 -27.23 -9.40
C ILE A 230 -3.36 -27.07 -9.57
N PRO A 231 -4.15 -26.87 -8.50
CA PRO A 231 -5.61 -26.85 -8.61
C PRO A 231 -6.18 -25.69 -9.42
N ILE A 232 -5.40 -24.61 -9.60
CA ILE A 232 -5.88 -23.39 -10.26
C ILE A 232 -5.44 -23.24 -11.71
N LEU A 233 -4.50 -24.06 -12.21
CA LEU A 233 -3.87 -23.87 -13.51
C LEU A 233 -4.89 -23.75 -14.66
N ASP A 234 -5.90 -24.62 -14.69
CA ASP A 234 -6.93 -24.64 -15.74
C ASP A 234 -7.94 -23.48 -15.64
N GLN A 235 -7.92 -22.73 -14.53
CA GLN A 235 -8.83 -21.62 -14.25
C GLN A 235 -8.21 -20.25 -14.62
N VAL A 236 -6.89 -20.20 -14.75
CA VAL A 236 -6.14 -18.95 -14.96
C VAL A 236 -6.16 -18.55 -16.43
N LYS A 237 -6.96 -17.54 -16.76
CA LYS A 237 -7.07 -17.01 -18.14
C LYS A 237 -5.98 -16.01 -18.52
N ASN A 238 -5.39 -15.33 -17.53
CA ASN A 238 -4.36 -14.31 -17.78
C ASN A 238 -3.01 -14.99 -18.02
N GLN A 239 -2.49 -14.86 -19.24
CA GLN A 239 -1.25 -15.53 -19.67
C GLN A 239 -0.01 -15.10 -18.89
N ALA A 240 0.06 -13.84 -18.45
CA ALA A 240 1.20 -13.36 -17.64
C ALA A 240 1.21 -13.99 -16.24
N VAL A 241 0.04 -14.13 -15.61
CA VAL A 241 -0.08 -14.83 -14.33
C VAL A 241 0.18 -16.33 -14.51
N LEU A 242 -0.34 -16.93 -15.58
CA LEU A 242 -0.11 -18.34 -15.89
C LEU A 242 1.38 -18.66 -16.10
N SER A 243 2.09 -17.83 -16.88
CA SER A 243 3.54 -17.93 -17.06
C SER A 243 4.29 -17.85 -15.72
N THR A 244 3.88 -16.94 -14.82
CA THR A 244 4.49 -16.79 -13.49
C THR A 244 4.24 -18.00 -12.59
N LEU A 245 3.02 -18.56 -12.65
CA LEU A 245 2.66 -19.79 -11.93
C LEU A 245 3.47 -20.98 -12.42
N TYR A 246 3.62 -21.16 -13.74
CA TYR A 246 4.48 -22.20 -14.30
C TYR A 246 5.94 -22.04 -13.89
N LYS A 247 6.46 -20.82 -13.87
CA LYS A 247 7.81 -20.54 -13.38
C LYS A 247 7.98 -20.93 -11.91
N ASN A 248 7.03 -20.56 -11.05
CA ASN A 248 7.06 -20.95 -9.64
C ASN A 248 6.90 -22.47 -9.45
N LEU A 249 6.07 -23.12 -10.26
CA LEU A 249 5.89 -24.56 -10.20
C LEU A 249 7.19 -25.29 -10.58
N GLY A 250 7.84 -24.86 -11.65
CA GLY A 250 9.14 -25.38 -12.06
C GLY A 250 10.23 -25.17 -10.99
N TRP A 251 10.27 -23.98 -10.38
CA TRP A 251 11.17 -23.70 -9.27
C TRP A 251 10.90 -24.58 -8.04
N ALA A 252 9.63 -24.81 -7.70
CA ALA A 252 9.25 -25.69 -6.61
C ALA A 252 9.67 -27.15 -6.87
N TYR A 253 9.44 -27.67 -8.09
CA TYR A 253 9.91 -29.03 -8.46
C TYR A 253 11.43 -29.16 -8.48
N PHE A 254 12.16 -28.09 -8.79
CA PHE A 254 13.62 -28.06 -8.71
C PHE A 254 14.13 -28.16 -7.26
N LEU A 255 13.43 -27.54 -6.31
CA LEU A 255 13.85 -27.45 -4.91
C LEU A 255 13.21 -28.48 -3.97
N LYS A 256 12.18 -29.21 -4.40
CA LYS A 256 11.58 -30.26 -3.55
C LYS A 256 12.61 -31.33 -3.18
N LYS A 257 12.40 -32.00 -2.05
CA LYS A 257 13.34 -32.96 -1.46
C LYS A 257 13.86 -34.01 -2.44
N ASP A 258 12.96 -34.58 -3.24
CA ASP A 258 13.29 -35.64 -4.20
C ASP A 258 13.71 -35.10 -5.59
N LYS A 259 13.82 -33.77 -5.74
CA LYS A 259 14.16 -33.03 -6.98
C LYS A 259 13.64 -33.66 -8.26
N ASP A 260 12.48 -33.20 -8.74
CA ASP A 260 11.96 -33.67 -10.03
C ASP A 260 12.43 -32.73 -11.15
N LEU A 261 13.67 -32.97 -11.62
CA LEU A 261 14.29 -32.14 -12.65
C LEU A 261 13.53 -32.16 -13.99
N SER A 262 12.82 -33.26 -14.28
CA SER A 262 12.02 -33.40 -15.51
C SER A 262 10.77 -32.52 -15.46
N GLN A 263 10.04 -32.54 -14.34
CA GLN A 263 8.92 -31.63 -14.12
C GLN A 263 9.40 -30.18 -14.06
N ALA A 264 10.50 -29.90 -13.37
CA ALA A 264 11.08 -28.56 -13.28
C ALA A 264 11.32 -27.97 -14.68
N GLU A 265 12.03 -28.70 -15.54
CA GLU A 265 12.29 -28.32 -16.93
C GLU A 265 10.98 -28.10 -17.71
N THR A 266 10.04 -29.05 -17.61
CA THR A 266 8.75 -29.01 -18.33
C THR A 266 7.97 -27.72 -18.00
N TRP A 267 7.85 -27.38 -16.73
CA TRP A 267 7.09 -26.19 -16.31
C TRP A 267 7.81 -24.90 -16.65
N LEU A 268 9.14 -24.86 -16.56
CA LEU A 268 9.92 -23.68 -16.95
C LEU A 268 9.85 -23.42 -18.45
N ARG A 269 9.89 -24.45 -19.29
CA ARG A 269 9.69 -24.32 -20.74
C ARG A 269 8.29 -23.77 -21.07
N LYS A 270 7.24 -24.27 -20.42
CA LYS A 270 5.88 -23.69 -20.55
C LYS A 270 5.81 -22.23 -20.12
N ALA A 271 6.53 -21.84 -19.07
CA ALA A 271 6.60 -20.44 -18.65
C ALA A 271 7.22 -19.55 -19.73
N ILE A 272 8.32 -20.01 -20.35
CA ILE A 272 9.03 -19.33 -21.46
C ILE A 272 8.17 -19.25 -22.72
N GLU A 273 7.45 -20.32 -23.06
CA GLU A 273 6.53 -20.34 -24.22
C GLU A 273 5.46 -19.24 -24.13
N LEU A 274 4.95 -18.99 -22.92
CA LEU A 274 3.95 -17.95 -22.69
C LEU A 274 4.55 -16.54 -22.62
N ASN A 275 5.79 -16.40 -22.15
CA ASN A 275 6.46 -15.12 -22.06
C ASN A 275 7.99 -15.30 -22.09
N SER A 276 8.56 -15.19 -23.29
CA SER A 276 10.00 -15.39 -23.53
C SER A 276 10.88 -14.25 -23.02
N ASP A 277 10.31 -13.09 -22.70
CA ASP A 277 11.08 -11.88 -22.43
C ASP A 277 11.46 -11.73 -20.96
N ARG A 278 10.94 -12.61 -20.09
CA ARG A 278 11.20 -12.63 -18.65
C ARG A 278 12.48 -13.39 -18.36
N ALA A 279 13.40 -12.79 -17.60
CA ALA A 279 14.67 -13.42 -17.25
C ALA A 279 14.50 -14.63 -16.31
N ALA A 280 13.63 -14.54 -15.30
CA ALA A 280 13.52 -15.55 -14.23
C ALA A 280 13.32 -17.00 -14.72
N PRO A 281 12.39 -17.31 -15.65
CA PRO A 281 12.27 -18.66 -16.21
C PRO A 281 13.53 -19.17 -16.90
N HIS A 282 14.27 -18.32 -17.62
CA HIS A 282 15.52 -18.71 -18.28
C HIS A 282 16.61 -19.01 -17.26
N CYS A 283 16.74 -18.19 -16.22
CA CYS A 283 17.73 -18.42 -15.17
C CYS A 283 17.48 -19.76 -14.45
N LEU A 284 16.24 -20.02 -14.05
CA LEU A 284 15.86 -21.27 -13.40
C LEU A 284 16.04 -22.47 -14.33
N LEU A 285 15.74 -22.33 -15.63
CA LEU A 285 15.93 -23.41 -16.59
C LEU A 285 17.43 -23.74 -16.77
N ALA A 286 18.29 -22.73 -16.78
CA ALA A 286 19.74 -22.94 -16.83
C ALA A 286 20.23 -23.76 -15.62
N GLN A 287 19.83 -23.39 -14.40
CA GLN A 287 20.15 -24.15 -13.18
C GLN A 287 19.64 -25.60 -13.23
N VAL A 288 18.42 -25.81 -13.74
CA VAL A 288 17.84 -27.16 -13.90
C VAL A 288 18.65 -27.97 -14.91
N LEU A 289 19.03 -27.38 -16.05
CA LEU A 289 19.81 -28.06 -17.09
C LEU A 289 21.22 -28.42 -16.61
N GLU A 290 21.85 -27.57 -15.80
CA GLU A 290 23.12 -27.92 -15.14
C GLU A 290 22.97 -29.09 -14.18
N ALA A 291 21.90 -29.09 -13.37
CA ALA A 291 21.61 -30.20 -12.46
C ALA A 291 21.26 -31.51 -13.19
N GLN A 292 20.93 -31.44 -14.49
CA GLN A 292 20.71 -32.57 -15.38
C GLN A 292 21.97 -32.94 -16.21
N ASP A 293 23.14 -32.35 -15.89
CA ASP A 293 24.39 -32.54 -16.64
C ASP A 293 24.31 -32.14 -18.13
N LYS A 294 23.54 -31.09 -18.45
CA LYS A 294 23.40 -30.50 -19.81
C LYS A 294 24.00 -29.08 -19.90
N PRO A 295 25.30 -28.89 -19.64
CA PRO A 295 25.90 -27.56 -19.51
C PRO A 295 25.91 -26.73 -20.81
N LEU A 296 25.98 -27.38 -21.98
CA LEU A 296 25.94 -26.68 -23.27
C LEU A 296 24.59 -25.99 -23.50
N GLU A 297 23.49 -26.69 -23.22
CA GLU A 297 22.15 -26.12 -23.32
C GLU A 297 21.93 -25.06 -22.22
N ALA A 298 22.42 -25.32 -21.00
CA ALA A 298 22.35 -24.36 -19.90
C ALA A 298 23.02 -23.02 -20.24
N SER A 299 24.16 -23.03 -20.93
CA SER A 299 24.87 -21.80 -21.32
C SER A 299 24.02 -20.86 -22.19
N GLU A 300 23.18 -21.40 -23.08
CA GLU A 300 22.25 -20.58 -23.89
C GLU A 300 21.21 -19.89 -23.01
N TYR A 301 20.69 -20.59 -22.00
CA TYR A 301 19.69 -20.05 -21.08
C TYR A 301 20.30 -19.09 -20.05
N TRP A 302 21.56 -19.29 -19.65
CA TRP A 302 22.29 -18.30 -18.85
C TRP A 302 22.48 -16.99 -19.61
N GLN A 303 22.80 -17.06 -20.91
CA GLN A 303 22.87 -15.88 -21.76
C GLN A 303 21.52 -15.15 -21.83
N LYS A 304 20.42 -15.89 -22.05
CA LYS A 304 19.07 -15.32 -22.05
C LYS A 304 18.69 -14.73 -20.68
N CYS A 305 19.02 -15.40 -19.58
CA CYS A 305 18.80 -14.90 -18.22
C CYS A 305 19.44 -13.51 -17.99
N ARG A 306 20.68 -13.33 -18.46
CA ARG A 306 21.40 -12.04 -18.38
C ARG A 306 20.80 -10.97 -19.29
N ASP A 307 20.44 -11.35 -20.52
CA ASP A 307 20.07 -10.39 -21.57
C ASP A 307 18.59 -9.97 -21.49
N CYS A 308 17.70 -10.85 -21.02
CA CYS A 308 16.29 -10.55 -20.74
C CYS A 308 16.14 -9.48 -19.64
N ASP A 309 15.04 -8.73 -19.68
CA ASP A 309 14.72 -7.62 -18.77
C ASP A 309 15.70 -6.41 -18.76
N SER A 310 16.84 -6.46 -19.48
CA SER A 310 17.77 -5.32 -19.67
C SER A 310 17.14 -4.13 -20.41
N HIS A 311 16.10 -4.39 -21.22
CA HIS A 311 15.34 -3.37 -21.96
C HIS A 311 14.14 -2.77 -21.21
N GLN A 312 13.66 -3.39 -20.13
CA GLN A 312 12.57 -2.84 -19.29
C GLN A 312 13.03 -1.68 -18.38
N THR A 313 14.34 -1.46 -18.28
CA THR A 313 14.99 -0.36 -17.54
C THR A 313 14.64 1.05 -18.07
N ARG A 314 13.82 1.17 -19.12
CA ARG A 314 13.33 2.45 -19.68
C ARG A 314 11.94 2.87 -19.19
N SER A 315 11.26 2.08 -18.36
CA SER A 315 10.03 2.54 -17.71
C SER A 315 10.36 3.34 -16.45
N ILE A 316 9.88 4.58 -16.39
CA ILE A 316 10.11 5.56 -15.31
C ILE A 316 9.46 5.09 -13.98
N HIS A 317 8.57 4.09 -14.04
CA HIS A 317 7.99 3.39 -12.89
C HIS A 317 8.76 2.10 -12.62
N ALA A 318 9.96 2.23 -12.04
CA ALA A 318 10.88 1.12 -11.76
C ALA A 318 10.11 -0.11 -11.21
N PRO A 319 9.91 -1.18 -12.01
CA PRO A 319 9.18 -2.34 -11.55
C PRO A 319 10.07 -3.03 -10.53
N TRP A 320 9.62 -3.09 -9.29
CA TRP A 320 10.30 -3.86 -8.26
C TRP A 320 10.77 -5.21 -8.81
N ARG A 321 12.07 -5.44 -8.67
CA ARG A 321 12.70 -6.71 -9.02
C ARG A 321 12.76 -7.56 -7.76
N SER A 322 12.43 -8.84 -7.93
CA SER A 322 12.50 -9.77 -6.82
C SER A 322 13.98 -10.03 -6.48
N PRO A 323 14.40 -10.00 -5.20
CA PRO A 323 15.81 -10.16 -4.82
C PRO A 323 16.48 -11.42 -5.41
N GLU A 324 15.71 -12.48 -5.62
CA GLU A 324 16.22 -13.73 -6.20
C GLU A 324 16.62 -13.58 -7.65
N LEU A 325 15.92 -12.74 -8.41
CA LEU A 325 16.26 -12.52 -9.82
C LEU A 325 17.62 -11.83 -9.93
N ASP A 326 17.91 -10.86 -9.06
CA ASP A 326 19.21 -10.17 -9.05
C ASP A 326 20.35 -11.16 -8.73
N LEU A 327 20.11 -12.11 -7.82
CA LEU A 327 21.04 -13.19 -7.52
C LEU A 327 21.25 -14.11 -8.72
N TRP A 328 20.17 -14.57 -9.36
CA TRP A 328 20.28 -15.44 -10.54
C TRP A 328 20.96 -14.77 -11.73
N GLN A 329 20.73 -13.47 -11.95
CA GLN A 329 21.43 -12.71 -12.99
C GLN A 329 22.90 -12.43 -12.64
N LEU A 330 23.25 -12.40 -11.36
CA LEU A 330 24.64 -12.39 -10.93
C LEU A 330 25.31 -13.74 -11.22
N GLU A 331 24.66 -14.86 -10.89
CA GLU A 331 25.12 -16.21 -11.22
C GLU A 331 25.33 -16.35 -12.74
N ALA A 332 24.35 -15.93 -13.55
CA ALA A 332 24.45 -15.97 -15.01
C ALA A 332 25.72 -15.28 -15.53
N ARG A 333 26.08 -14.12 -14.98
CA ARG A 333 27.30 -13.40 -15.36
C ARG A 333 28.56 -14.20 -15.00
N GLN A 334 28.61 -14.78 -13.80
CA GLN A 334 29.74 -15.60 -13.35
C GLN A 334 29.95 -16.83 -14.24
N HIS A 335 28.88 -17.56 -14.57
CA HIS A 335 28.97 -18.72 -15.46
C HIS A 335 29.49 -18.34 -16.84
N LEU A 336 29.02 -17.22 -17.41
CA LEU A 336 29.43 -16.77 -18.75
C LEU A 336 30.87 -16.25 -18.77
N ASP A 337 31.34 -15.60 -17.71
CA ASP A 337 32.72 -15.12 -17.60
C ASP A 337 33.70 -16.31 -17.50
N THR A 338 33.38 -17.34 -16.71
CA THR A 338 34.21 -18.56 -16.63
C THR A 338 34.29 -19.33 -17.96
N ASN A 339 33.22 -19.29 -18.77
CA ASN A 339 33.22 -19.92 -20.10
C ASN A 339 34.08 -19.13 -21.12
N LEU A 340 34.20 -17.81 -20.98
CA LEU A 340 35.10 -17.00 -21.81
C LEU A 340 36.58 -17.29 -21.49
N ASP A 341 36.91 -17.45 -20.22
CA ASP A 341 38.27 -17.80 -19.78
C ASP A 341 38.67 -19.20 -20.25
N THR A 342 37.78 -20.19 -20.15
CA THR A 342 38.06 -21.55 -20.66
C THR A 342 38.15 -21.60 -22.19
N HIS A 343 37.32 -20.85 -22.91
CA HIS A 343 37.40 -20.83 -24.37
C HIS A 343 38.67 -20.13 -24.89
N SER A 344 39.11 -19.05 -24.23
CA SER A 344 40.38 -18.38 -24.55
C SER A 344 41.61 -19.24 -24.23
N LEU A 345 41.57 -20.03 -23.13
CA LEU A 345 42.59 -21.04 -22.82
C LEU A 345 42.66 -22.15 -23.88
N ILE A 346 41.51 -22.66 -24.36
CA ILE A 346 41.46 -23.69 -25.40
C ILE A 346 41.94 -23.16 -26.76
N GLN A 347 41.59 -21.91 -27.12
CA GLN A 347 42.09 -21.29 -28.35
C GLN A 347 43.59 -21.02 -28.29
N GLY A 348 44.15 -20.62 -27.12
CA GLY A 348 45.59 -20.47 -26.92
C GLY A 348 46.36 -21.80 -27.02
N LEU A 349 45.80 -22.89 -26.51
CA LEU A 349 46.39 -24.23 -26.63
C LEU A 349 46.40 -24.77 -28.06
N HIS A 350 45.40 -24.41 -28.88
CA HIS A 350 45.40 -24.79 -30.29
C HIS A 350 46.43 -24.01 -31.11
N THR A 351 46.68 -22.74 -30.80
CA THR A 351 47.69 -21.92 -31.50
C THR A 351 49.14 -22.31 -31.17
N ASP A 352 49.40 -22.89 -30.00
CA ASP A 352 50.74 -23.33 -29.61
C ASP A 352 51.12 -24.73 -30.12
N SER A 353 50.17 -25.48 -30.69
CA SER A 353 50.40 -26.85 -31.18
C SER A 353 50.90 -26.97 -32.63
N GLU A 354 50.98 -25.86 -33.38
CA GLU A 354 51.39 -25.85 -34.81
C GLU A 354 52.86 -25.50 -35.08
N SER A 355 53.74 -25.39 -34.08
CA SER A 355 55.12 -24.90 -34.29
C SER A 355 56.26 -25.72 -33.66
N ILE A 356 56.20 -27.05 -33.72
CA ILE A 356 57.37 -27.90 -33.44
C ILE A 356 57.81 -28.61 -34.72
N SER A 357 58.57 -27.89 -35.54
CA SER A 357 59.36 -28.46 -36.64
C SER A 357 60.69 -28.97 -36.07
N LEU A 358 60.90 -30.29 -36.07
CA LEU A 358 62.17 -30.93 -35.70
C LEU A 358 63.23 -30.65 -36.79
N PRO A 359 64.45 -30.17 -36.43
CA PRO A 359 65.52 -29.97 -37.40
C PRO A 359 66.22 -31.30 -37.73
N HIS A 360 66.53 -31.49 -39.01
CA HIS A 360 67.27 -32.62 -39.58
C HIS A 360 68.78 -32.55 -39.33
#